data_AF-A0A377II81-F1
#
_entry.id   AF-A0A377II81-F1
#
_cell.length_a   1.000
_cell.length_b   1.000
_cell.length_c   1.000
_cell.angle_alpha   90.00
_cell.angle_beta   90.00
_cell.angle_gamma   90.00
#
_symmetry.space_group_name_H-M   'P 1'
#
loop_
_entity.id
_entity.type
_entity.pdbx_description
1 polymer ?
#
loop_
_entity_poly.entity_id
_entity_poly.type
_entity_poly.pdbx_seq_one_letter_code
_entity_poly.pdbx_strand_id
1 'polypeptide(L)'
;MSLTHHNTNRKAWKCTQGEREVLLDLNSRFTTNDTQALLNAVLDGSDIAMLPKYMLETELQQGKLQAVLPDWQLPTFSIYAIYPSRDKLPLAVRKLIDFLVESFEGKAW
;
A
#
# COMPACT_ATOMS: atom_id res chain seq x y z
N MET A 1 0.50 -22.13 3.75
CA MET A 1 0.40 -20.67 3.56
C MET A 1 1.24 -20.29 2.36
N SER A 2 0.61 -19.70 1.35
CA SER A 2 1.24 -19.13 0.16
C SER A 2 1.39 -17.62 0.38
N LEU A 3 2.44 -17.02 -0.17
CA LEU A 3 2.73 -15.59 -0.04
C LEU A 3 2.64 -15.00 -1.44
N THR A 4 1.98 -13.85 -1.54
CA THR A 4 1.86 -13.09 -2.79
C THR A 4 2.52 -11.72 -2.64
N HIS A 5 3.18 -11.26 -3.70
CA HIS A 5 4.02 -10.05 -3.63
C HIS A 5 3.66 -9.03 -4.72
N HIS A 6 3.51 -7.75 -4.32
CA HIS A 6 3.40 -6.60 -5.22
C HIS A 6 4.80 -6.04 -5.55
N ASN A 7 5.14 -5.94 -6.83
CA ASN A 7 6.48 -5.57 -7.27
C ASN A 7 6.88 -4.10 -6.99
N THR A 8 7.72 -3.90 -5.99
CA THR A 8 8.71 -2.80 -5.94
C THR A 8 10.05 -3.31 -5.39
N ASN A 9 10.78 -4.10 -6.17
CA ASN A 9 12.24 -4.34 -6.05
C ASN A 9 12.82 -4.83 -4.69
N ARG A 10 12.00 -5.32 -3.75
CA ARG A 10 12.46 -5.90 -2.48
C ARG A 10 11.74 -7.21 -2.21
N LYS A 11 12.48 -8.31 -2.10
CA LYS A 11 11.97 -9.63 -1.70
C LYS A 11 11.66 -9.75 -0.20
N ALA A 12 11.83 -8.66 0.56
CA ALA A 12 11.65 -8.66 2.00
C ALA A 12 10.71 -7.56 2.48
N TRP A 13 9.80 -7.91 3.39
CA TRP A 13 9.00 -6.94 4.14
C TRP A 13 9.74 -6.53 5.40
N LYS A 14 9.90 -5.23 5.61
CA LYS A 14 10.40 -4.66 6.85
C LYS A 14 9.21 -4.41 7.78
N CYS A 15 9.12 -5.17 8.86
CA CYS A 15 8.08 -5.02 9.87
C CYS A 15 8.70 -4.48 11.16
N THR A 16 8.04 -3.52 11.79
CA THR A 16 8.50 -2.94 13.06
C THR A 16 7.44 -3.05 14.16
N GLN A 17 7.86 -3.37 15.38
CA GLN A 17 7.01 -3.42 16.57
C GLN A 17 7.78 -2.83 17.75
N GLY A 18 7.51 -1.56 18.09
CA GLY A 18 8.32 -0.83 19.07
C GLY A 18 9.77 -0.71 18.60
N GLU A 19 10.72 -1.16 19.42
CA GLU A 19 12.15 -1.19 19.08
C GLU A 19 12.55 -2.42 18.24
N ARG A 20 11.63 -3.36 18.00
CA ARG A 20 11.92 -4.57 17.22
C ARG A 20 11.74 -4.29 15.75
N GLU A 21 12.73 -4.67 14.96
CA GLU A 21 12.69 -4.67 13.50
C GLU A 21 12.93 -6.09 12.99
N VAL A 22 12.09 -6.55 12.07
CA VAL A 22 12.22 -7.85 11.42
C VAL A 22 12.16 -7.65 9.91
N LEU A 23 13.10 -8.24 9.20
CA LEU A 23 13.05 -8.40 7.75
C LEU A 23 12.52 -9.80 7.44
N LEU A 24 11.32 -9.86 6.88
CA LEU A 24 10.68 -11.10 6.44
C LEU A 24 11.06 -11.36 4.99
N ASP A 25 11.95 -12.31 4.75
CA ASP A 25 12.26 -12.78 3.38
C ASP A 25 11.10 -13.63 2.86
N LEU A 26 10.55 -13.24 1.71
CA LEU A 26 9.32 -13.83 1.17
C LEU A 26 9.65 -14.83 0.08
N ASN A 27 9.40 -16.10 0.37
CA ASN A 27 9.33 -17.13 -0.67
C ASN A 27 7.94 -17.13 -1.33
N SER A 28 7.74 -16.15 -2.21
CA SER A 28 6.47 -15.94 -2.90
C SER A 28 6.26 -16.95 -4.04
N ARG A 29 5.05 -17.52 -4.15
CA ARG A 29 4.65 -18.38 -5.27
C ARG A 29 3.97 -17.62 -6.41
N PHE A 30 3.54 -16.38 -6.15
CA PHE A 30 2.92 -15.52 -7.15
C PHE A 30 3.34 -14.06 -6.94
N THR A 31 3.88 -13.44 -7.97
CA THR A 31 4.37 -12.06 -7.92
C THR A 31 3.82 -11.28 -9.09
N THR A 32 3.28 -10.10 -8.82
CA THR A 32 2.69 -9.21 -9.83
C THR A 32 2.96 -7.75 -9.47
N ASN A 33 2.92 -6.86 -10.44
CA ASN A 33 2.92 -5.40 -10.22
C ASN A 33 1.52 -4.80 -10.29
N ASP A 34 0.48 -5.63 -10.29
CA ASP A 34 -0.92 -5.23 -10.29
C ASP A 34 -1.54 -5.54 -8.92
N THR A 35 -2.05 -4.50 -8.25
CA THR A 35 -2.67 -4.62 -6.92
C THR A 35 -4.01 -5.37 -6.95
N GLN A 36 -4.78 -5.24 -8.04
CA GLN A 36 -6.07 -5.92 -8.17
C GLN A 36 -5.89 -7.41 -8.42
N ALA A 37 -4.92 -7.80 -9.24
CA ALA A 37 -4.57 -9.21 -9.43
C ALA A 37 -4.12 -9.87 -8.12
N LEU A 38 -3.38 -9.12 -7.29
CA LEU A 38 -2.94 -9.56 -5.97
C LEU A 38 -4.11 -9.73 -5.00
N LEU A 39 -5.05 -8.77 -4.97
CA LEU A 39 -6.25 -8.85 -4.15
C LEU A 39 -7.10 -10.07 -4.52
N ASN A 40 -7.31 -10.29 -5.82
CA ASN A 40 -8.06 -11.46 -6.31
C ASN A 40 -7.39 -12.77 -5.90
N ALA A 41 -6.05 -12.86 -5.97
CA ALA A 41 -5.31 -14.04 -5.49
C ALA A 41 -5.51 -14.29 -3.98
N VAL A 42 -5.49 -13.25 -3.15
CA VAL A 42 -5.76 -13.40 -1.70
C VAL A 42 -7.21 -13.85 -1.45
N LEU A 43 -8.17 -13.31 -2.21
CA LEU A 43 -9.59 -13.66 -2.09
C LEU A 43 -9.91 -15.09 -2.57
N ASP A 44 -9.15 -15.64 -3.51
CA ASP A 44 -9.23 -17.04 -3.95
C ASP A 44 -8.67 -18.02 -2.90
N GLY A 45 -7.98 -17.48 -1.89
CA GLY A 45 -7.59 -18.17 -0.67
C GLY A 45 -6.16 -18.69 -0.66
N SER A 46 -5.71 -19.09 0.52
CA SER A 46 -4.35 -19.61 0.82
C SER A 46 -3.18 -18.63 0.71
N ASP A 47 -3.43 -17.36 0.37
CA ASP A 47 -2.40 -16.34 0.19
C ASP A 47 -2.43 -15.20 1.24
N ILE A 48 -1.28 -14.55 1.45
CA ILE A 48 -1.16 -13.30 2.21
C ILE A 48 -0.50 -12.27 1.29
N ALA A 49 -1.03 -11.04 1.29
CA ALA A 49 -0.45 -9.94 0.55
C ALA A 49 -0.41 -8.65 1.38
N MET A 50 0.55 -7.79 1.04
CA MET A 50 0.62 -6.40 1.49
C MET A 50 -0.01 -5.51 0.42
N LEU A 51 -1.12 -4.85 0.76
CA LEU A 51 -1.91 -4.01 -0.14
C LEU A 51 -2.25 -2.67 0.52
N PRO A 52 -2.43 -1.58 -0.26
CA PRO A 52 -2.90 -0.30 0.27
C PRO A 52 -4.25 -0.44 0.96
N LYS A 53 -4.41 0.21 2.13
CA LYS A 53 -5.59 0.02 2.99
C LYS A 53 -6.88 0.50 2.32
N TYR A 54 -6.84 1.60 1.56
CA TYR A 54 -7.98 2.16 0.85
C TYR A 54 -8.66 1.17 -0.11
N MET A 55 -7.95 0.15 -0.57
CA MET A 55 -8.50 -0.85 -1.49
C MET A 55 -9.23 -1.99 -0.78
N LEU A 56 -9.02 -2.16 0.54
CA LEU A 56 -9.41 -3.37 1.28
C LEU A 56 -10.63 -3.16 2.17
N GLU A 57 -11.13 -1.92 2.28
CA GLU A 57 -12.16 -1.57 3.26
C GLU A 57 -13.43 -2.40 3.07
N THR A 58 -13.88 -2.59 1.83
CA THR A 58 -15.09 -3.36 1.51
C THR A 58 -14.93 -4.83 1.91
N GLU A 59 -13.81 -5.44 1.53
CA GLU A 59 -13.54 -6.86 1.73
C GLU A 59 -13.27 -7.19 3.20
N LEU A 60 -12.63 -6.27 3.93
CA LEU A 60 -12.45 -6.35 5.39
C LEU A 60 -13.80 -6.24 6.11
N GLN A 61 -14.65 -5.29 5.74
CA GLN A 61 -15.99 -5.14 6.31
C GLN A 61 -16.88 -6.35 6.04
N GLN A 62 -16.74 -6.97 4.87
CA GLN A 62 -17.46 -8.19 4.49
C GLN A 62 -16.89 -9.46 5.14
N GLY A 63 -15.78 -9.37 5.89
CA GLY A 63 -15.11 -10.52 6.50
C GLY A 63 -14.46 -11.48 5.49
N LYS A 64 -14.26 -11.03 4.24
CA LYS A 64 -13.55 -11.80 3.20
C LYS A 64 -12.03 -11.74 3.38
N LEU A 65 -11.56 -10.67 4.01
CA LEU A 65 -10.17 -10.49 4.39
C LEU A 65 -10.04 -10.35 5.90
N GLN A 66 -8.88 -10.74 6.41
CA GLN A 66 -8.50 -10.53 7.80
C GLN A 66 -7.09 -9.96 7.86
N ALA A 67 -6.91 -8.92 8.68
CA ALA A 67 -5.59 -8.39 8.96
C ALA A 67 -4.74 -9.43 9.72
N VAL A 68 -3.54 -9.68 9.21
CA VAL A 68 -2.53 -10.52 9.83
C VAL A 68 -1.45 -9.64 10.45
N LEU A 69 -0.86 -10.08 11.56
CA LEU A 69 0.18 -9.32 12.29
C LEU A 69 -0.26 -7.88 12.65
N PRO A 70 -1.43 -7.66 13.26
CA PRO A 70 -1.98 -6.31 13.48
C PRO A 70 -1.09 -5.41 14.37
N ASP A 71 -0.25 -6.03 15.21
CA ASP A 71 0.67 -5.30 16.11
C ASP A 71 1.99 -4.89 15.43
N TRP A 72 2.17 -5.23 14.16
CA TRP A 72 3.36 -4.91 13.38
C TRP A 72 3.06 -3.80 12.39
N GLN A 73 3.95 -2.82 12.33
CA GLN A 73 3.89 -1.72 11.38
C GLN A 73 4.66 -2.10 10.12
N LEU A 74 3.99 -1.93 8.98
CA LEU A 74 4.58 -2.03 7.66
C LEU A 74 5.10 -0.66 7.20
N PRO A 75 5.99 -0.61 6.19
CA PRO A 75 6.49 0.65 5.66
C PRO A 75 5.33 1.50 5.13
N THR A 76 5.28 2.77 5.54
CA THR A 76 4.32 3.73 5.02
C THR A 76 4.83 4.32 3.70
N PHE A 77 3.94 4.43 2.70
CA PHE A 77 4.29 4.94 1.37
C PHE A 77 3.69 6.33 1.14
N SER A 78 4.50 7.38 1.09
CA SER A 78 3.98 8.72 0.83
C SER A 78 3.54 8.92 -0.63
N ILE A 79 2.44 9.66 -0.83
CA ILE A 79 1.97 10.11 -2.14
C ILE A 79 2.59 11.48 -2.43
N TYR A 80 3.15 11.65 -3.63
CA TYR A 80 3.80 12.89 -4.04
C TYR A 80 3.15 13.46 -5.31
N ALA A 81 2.87 14.76 -5.31
CA ALA A 81 2.54 15.50 -6.51
C ALA A 81 3.84 15.95 -7.21
N ILE A 82 4.16 15.36 -8.36
CA ILE A 82 5.37 15.68 -9.13
C ILE A 82 4.99 16.61 -10.28
N TYR A 83 5.65 17.76 -10.35
CA TYR A 83 5.48 18.73 -11.44
C TYR A 83 6.83 19.32 -11.83
N PRO A 84 7.01 19.77 -13.09
CA PRO A 84 8.26 20.38 -13.53
C PRO A 84 8.59 21.62 -12.70
N SER A 85 9.83 21.72 -12.23
CA SER A 85 10.37 22.96 -11.66
C SER A 85 10.56 23.96 -12.79
N ARG A 86 9.55 24.81 -13.02
CA ARG A 86 9.63 25.98 -13.90
C ARG A 86 9.42 27.21 -13.05
N ASP A 87 10.08 28.32 -13.39
CA ASP A 87 10.06 29.58 -12.64
C ASP A 87 8.66 30.16 -12.36
N LYS A 88 7.61 29.67 -13.03
CA LYS A 88 6.22 30.04 -12.77
C LYS A 88 5.30 28.83 -12.92
N LEU A 89 4.90 28.23 -11.79
CA LEU A 89 3.83 27.23 -11.76
C LEU A 89 2.51 27.89 -12.19
N PRO A 90 1.82 27.40 -13.24
CA PRO A 90 0.54 27.96 -13.65
C PRO A 90 -0.48 27.94 -12.50
N LEU A 91 -1.26 29.02 -12.36
CA LEU A 91 -2.23 29.17 -11.26
C LEU A 91 -3.22 27.99 -11.19
N ALA A 92 -3.66 27.48 -12.34
CA ALA A 92 -4.54 26.33 -12.41
C ALA A 92 -3.93 25.06 -11.78
N VAL A 93 -2.64 24.81 -12.02
CA VAL A 93 -1.92 23.67 -11.42
C VAL A 93 -1.77 23.88 -9.93
N ARG A 94 -1.45 25.09 -9.47
CA ARG A 94 -1.39 25.40 -8.03
C ARG A 94 -2.73 25.14 -7.35
N LYS A 95 -3.83 25.62 -7.93
CA LYS A 95 -5.18 25.41 -7.40
C LYS A 95 -5.57 23.94 -7.36
N LEU A 96 -5.18 23.15 -8.36
CA LEU A 96 -5.37 21.71 -8.35
C LEU A 96 -4.58 21.05 -7.21
N ILE A 97 -3.32 21.42 -7.02
CA ILE A 97 -2.49 20.87 -5.93
C ILE A 97 -3.10 21.23 -4.58
N ASP A 98 -3.49 22.48 -4.36
CA ASP A 98 -4.13 22.92 -3.12
C ASP A 98 -5.41 22.10 -2.84
N PHE A 99 -6.25 21.89 -3.86
CA PHE A 99 -7.45 21.05 -3.77
C PHE A 99 -7.13 19.60 -3.43
N LEU A 100 -6.09 19.01 -4.04
CA LEU A 100 -5.69 17.63 -3.76
C LEU A 100 -5.17 17.49 -2.32
N VAL A 101 -4.33 18.41 -1.85
CA VAL A 101 -3.83 18.41 -0.46
C VAL A 101 -5.00 18.46 0.52
N GLU A 102 -5.93 19.39 0.35
CA GLU A 102 -7.13 19.49 1.18
C GLU A 102 -7.98 18.22 1.11
N SER A 103 -8.12 17.63 -0.09
CA SER A 103 -8.92 16.42 -0.30
C SER A 103 -8.33 15.17 0.36
N PHE A 104 -7.02 15.11 0.57
CA PHE A 104 -6.31 13.98 1.19
C PHE A 104 -5.91 14.22 2.65
N GLU A 105 -6.06 15.45 3.15
CA GLU A 105 -5.75 15.78 4.54
C GLU A 105 -6.62 14.96 5.51
N GLY A 106 -5.99 14.35 6.52
CA GLY A 106 -6.68 13.58 7.55
C GLY A 106 -7.31 12.25 7.10
N LYS A 107 -7.16 11.85 5.83
CA LYS A 107 -7.68 10.56 5.34
C LYS A 107 -6.70 9.43 5.59
N ALA A 108 -7.20 8.34 6.17
CA ALA A 108 -6.49 7.07 6.23
C ALA A 108 -6.68 6.32 4.90
N TRP A 109 -5.73 6.49 3.99
CA TRP A 109 -5.62 5.73 2.73
C TRP A 109 -4.77 4.47 2.92
#